data_AF-A0A497RQG3-F1
#
_entry.id   AF-A0A497RQG3-F1
#
_cell.length_a   1.000
_cell.length_b   1.000
_cell.length_c   1.000
_cell.angle_alpha   90.00
_cell.angle_beta   90.00
_cell.angle_gamma   90.00
#
_symmetry.space_group_name_H-M   'P 1'
#
loop_
_entity.id
_entity.type
_entity.pdbx_description
1 polymer ?
#
loop_
_entity_poly.entity_id
_entity_poly.type
_entity_poly.pdbx_seq_one_letter_code
_entity_poly.pdbx_strand_id
1 'polypeptide(L)'
;MAKIGIVDTTFARYDMAKDAIDEIKKNIGGVKILRITVPGVKNLPVAAKKLIEEQRCDLVMVFGMPGKEEIDKTCAHEASLGIIMAQLMTNTHIIEVFVHEDEADTDKELIEIARDRSRKHAKNVVKLLFHPDKLTKDAGMGKRQGSDDVGPIKI
;
A
#
# COMPACT_ATOMS: atom_id res chain seq x y z
N MET A 1 3.86 -2.39 -21.22
CA MET A 1 2.64 -1.93 -20.52
C MET A 1 2.84 -2.24 -19.05
N ALA A 2 2.91 -1.23 -18.19
CA ALA A 2 3.16 -1.47 -16.77
C ALA A 2 2.05 -2.34 -16.16
N LYS A 3 2.42 -3.25 -15.28
CA LYS A 3 1.54 -4.19 -14.60
C LYS A 3 1.67 -4.01 -13.10
N ILE A 4 0.58 -3.56 -12.48
CA ILE A 4 0.49 -3.34 -11.04
C ILE A 4 -0.26 -4.51 -10.42
N GLY A 5 0.40 -5.16 -9.45
CA GLY A 5 -0.25 -6.12 -8.57
C GLY A 5 -0.96 -5.42 -7.41
N ILE A 6 -2.12 -5.92 -7.04
CA ILE A 6 -2.93 -5.46 -5.90
C ILE A 6 -3.23 -6.71 -5.07
N VAL A 7 -2.80 -6.72 -3.81
CA VAL A 7 -3.11 -7.80 -2.86
C VAL A 7 -3.82 -7.20 -1.67
N ASP A 8 -5.01 -7.69 -1.35
CA ASP A 8 -5.76 -7.26 -0.16
C ASP A 8 -6.22 -8.46 0.68
N THR A 9 -6.86 -8.17 1.80
CA THR A 9 -7.26 -9.20 2.77
C THR A 9 -8.76 -9.26 2.96
N THR A 10 -9.32 -10.45 3.21
CA THR A 10 -10.69 -10.58 3.72
C THR A 10 -10.82 -10.15 5.18
N PHE A 11 -9.72 -10.13 5.94
CA PHE A 11 -9.69 -9.66 7.32
C PHE A 11 -9.99 -8.16 7.43
N ALA A 12 -9.55 -7.36 6.45
CA ALA A 12 -9.76 -5.92 6.48
C ALA A 12 -11.23 -5.54 6.44
N ARG A 13 -11.62 -4.60 7.30
CA ARG A 13 -13.00 -4.10 7.42
C ARG A 13 -13.34 -3.00 6.39
N TYR A 14 -12.38 -2.63 5.51
CA TYR A 14 -12.57 -1.64 4.45
C TYR A 14 -11.87 -2.04 3.14
N ASP A 15 -12.56 -1.90 2.00
CA ASP A 15 -12.02 -2.19 0.67
C ASP A 15 -11.11 -1.06 0.16
N MET A 16 -9.90 -1.00 0.71
CA MET A 16 -8.83 -0.07 0.34
C MET A 16 -8.37 -0.24 -1.12
N ALA A 17 -8.34 -1.49 -1.60
CA ALA A 17 -7.90 -1.81 -2.95
C ALA A 17 -8.79 -1.14 -4.01
N LYS A 18 -10.11 -1.07 -3.78
CA LYS A 18 -11.03 -0.36 -4.68
C LYS A 18 -10.67 1.12 -4.83
N ASP A 19 -10.38 1.80 -3.73
CA ASP A 19 -9.98 3.21 -3.77
C ASP A 19 -8.65 3.43 -4.49
N ALA A 20 -7.67 2.56 -4.24
CA ALA A 20 -6.38 2.63 -4.92
C ALA A 20 -6.50 2.39 -6.42
N ILE A 21 -7.29 1.38 -6.84
CA ILE A 21 -7.53 1.06 -8.26
C ILE A 21 -8.23 2.21 -8.98
N ASP A 22 -9.26 2.79 -8.35
CA ASP A 22 -9.96 3.96 -8.89
C ASP A 22 -9.00 5.15 -9.07
N GLU A 23 -8.14 5.42 -8.08
CA GLU A 23 -7.16 6.50 -8.16
C GLU A 23 -6.12 6.25 -9.26
N ILE A 24 -5.59 5.04 -9.39
CA ILE A 24 -4.63 4.70 -10.46
C ILE A 24 -5.28 4.94 -11.83
N LYS A 25 -6.48 4.40 -12.06
CA LYS A 25 -7.17 4.52 -13.36
C LYS A 25 -7.51 5.96 -13.74
N LYS A 26 -7.77 6.84 -12.76
CA LYS A 26 -8.01 8.27 -12.98
C LYS A 26 -6.76 9.03 -13.39
N ASN A 27 -5.60 8.64 -12.86
CA ASN A 27 -4.35 9.36 -13.07
C ASN A 27 -3.54 8.83 -14.26
N ILE A 28 -3.76 7.57 -14.67
CA ILE A 28 -3.00 6.96 -15.77
C ILE A 28 -3.80 5.94 -16.56
N GLY A 29 -3.73 6.05 -17.89
CA GLY A 29 -4.25 5.07 -18.83
C GLY A 29 -3.24 3.97 -19.15
N GLY A 30 -3.72 2.85 -19.69
CA GLY A 30 -2.84 1.82 -20.26
C GLY A 30 -2.02 1.04 -19.23
N VAL A 31 -2.51 0.86 -18.00
CA VAL A 31 -1.86 0.03 -16.98
C VAL A 31 -2.66 -1.24 -16.76
N LYS A 32 -2.00 -2.40 -16.68
CA LYS A 32 -2.66 -3.66 -16.32
C LYS A 32 -2.73 -3.76 -14.80
N ILE A 33 -3.91 -4.04 -14.26
CA ILE A 33 -4.10 -4.30 -12.83
C ILE A 33 -4.43 -5.77 -12.64
N LEU A 34 -3.67 -6.45 -11.77
CA LEU A 34 -3.97 -7.80 -11.30
C LEU A 34 -4.30 -7.74 -9.81
N ARG A 35 -5.54 -8.07 -9.43
CA ARG A 35 -5.98 -8.11 -8.03
C ARG A 35 -6.10 -9.56 -7.57
N ILE A 36 -5.58 -9.83 -6.38
CA ILE A 36 -5.81 -11.08 -5.63
C ILE A 36 -6.16 -10.73 -4.18
N THR A 37 -6.96 -11.57 -3.54
CA THR A 37 -7.37 -11.40 -2.15
C THR A 37 -6.95 -12.62 -1.35
N VAL A 38 -6.38 -12.41 -0.17
CA VAL A 38 -5.93 -13.46 0.76
C VAL A 38 -6.65 -13.34 2.10
N PRO A 39 -6.58 -14.34 3.00
CA PRO A 39 -7.30 -14.26 4.28
C PRO A 39 -6.87 -13.10 5.18
N GLY A 40 -5.56 -12.91 5.41
CA GLY A 40 -5.04 -11.90 6.33
C GLY A 40 -3.62 -11.44 6.03
N VAL A 41 -3.09 -10.55 6.88
CA VAL A 41 -1.81 -9.83 6.64
C VAL A 41 -0.60 -10.75 6.45
N LYS A 42 -0.56 -11.88 7.18
CA LYS A 42 0.54 -12.87 7.07
C LYS A 42 0.61 -13.57 5.71
N ASN A 43 -0.45 -13.50 4.90
CA ASN A 43 -0.47 -14.07 3.55
C ASN A 43 -0.04 -13.08 2.47
N LEU A 44 0.05 -11.78 2.79
CA LEU A 44 0.45 -10.73 1.84
C LEU A 44 1.86 -10.92 1.25
N PRO A 45 2.90 -11.31 2.03
CA PRO A 45 4.26 -11.43 1.50
C PRO A 45 4.37 -12.40 0.32
N VAL A 46 3.85 -13.63 0.48
CA VAL A 46 3.94 -14.66 -0.56
C VAL A 46 3.06 -14.31 -1.76
N ALA A 47 1.88 -13.74 -1.52
CA ALA A 47 0.97 -13.31 -2.57
C ALA A 47 1.60 -12.21 -3.44
N ALA A 48 2.24 -11.22 -2.81
CA ALA A 48 2.97 -10.17 -3.53
C ALA A 48 4.15 -10.72 -4.32
N LYS A 49 4.97 -11.59 -3.70
CA LYS A 49 6.11 -12.23 -4.38
C LYS A 49 5.67 -13.03 -5.61
N LYS A 50 4.57 -13.79 -5.53
CA LYS A 50 4.01 -14.53 -6.67
C LYS A 50 3.53 -13.60 -7.78
N LEU A 51 2.89 -12.47 -7.46
CA LEU A 51 2.52 -11.49 -8.48
C LEU A 51 3.75 -10.92 -9.21
N ILE A 52 4.87 -10.73 -8.51
CA ILE A 52 6.10 -10.23 -9.12
C ILE A 52 6.74 -11.31 -10.00
N GLU A 53 7.04 -12.48 -9.45
CA GLU A 53 7.84 -13.51 -10.15
C GLU A 53 7.04 -14.28 -11.20
N GLU A 54 5.82 -14.68 -10.86
CA GLU A 54 5.00 -15.56 -11.72
C GLU A 54 4.15 -14.74 -12.67
N GLN A 55 3.59 -13.62 -12.19
CA GLN A 55 2.72 -12.76 -13.01
C GLN A 55 3.45 -11.57 -13.64
N ARG A 56 4.75 -11.36 -13.35
CA ARG A 56 5.57 -10.28 -13.93
C ARG A 56 4.94 -8.91 -13.71
N CYS A 57 4.51 -8.62 -12.48
CA CYS A 57 4.12 -7.28 -12.06
C CYS A 57 5.38 -6.44 -11.84
N ASP A 58 5.36 -5.19 -12.32
CA ASP A 58 6.47 -4.23 -12.19
C ASP A 58 6.49 -3.55 -10.80
N LEU A 59 5.35 -3.60 -10.11
CA LEU A 59 5.18 -3.13 -8.73
C LEU A 59 3.95 -3.82 -8.13
N VAL A 60 3.95 -4.03 -6.81
CA VAL A 60 2.77 -4.53 -6.08
C VAL A 60 2.37 -3.54 -4.99
N MET A 61 1.07 -3.38 -4.75
CA MET A 61 0.54 -2.78 -3.53
C MET A 61 -0.10 -3.87 -2.67
N VAL A 62 0.14 -3.84 -1.37
CA VAL A 62 -0.45 -4.77 -0.40
C VAL A 62 -1.26 -4.00 0.63
N PHE A 63 -2.50 -4.43 0.88
CA PHE A 63 -3.46 -3.75 1.73
C PHE A 63 -3.80 -4.64 2.93
N GLY A 64 -3.58 -4.11 4.13
CA GLY A 64 -3.82 -4.83 5.37
C GLY A 64 -4.45 -3.92 6.41
N MET A 65 -5.26 -4.48 7.30
CA MET A 65 -5.89 -3.73 8.38
C MET A 65 -5.74 -4.51 9.68
N PRO A 66 -4.58 -4.40 10.36
CA PRO A 66 -4.37 -5.08 11.63
C PRO A 66 -5.40 -4.65 12.69
N GLY A 67 -5.82 -5.61 13.52
CA GLY A 67 -6.72 -5.33 14.64
C GLY A 67 -6.05 -4.54 15.77
N LYS A 68 -6.81 -4.30 16.84
CA LYS A 68 -6.41 -3.44 17.97
C LYS A 68 -5.52 -4.14 19.00
N GLU A 69 -5.49 -5.47 18.98
CA GLU A 69 -4.79 -6.25 20.00
C GLU A 69 -3.27 -6.23 19.78
N GLU A 70 -2.48 -6.33 20.84
CA GLU A 70 -1.00 -6.36 20.72
C GLU A 70 -0.49 -7.54 19.88
N ILE A 71 -1.24 -8.65 19.88
CA ILE A 71 -0.94 -9.79 18.99
C ILE A 71 -1.12 -9.44 17.51
N ASP A 72 -2.07 -8.56 17.19
CA ASP A 72 -2.30 -8.10 15.82
C ASP A 72 -1.16 -7.20 15.34
N LYS A 73 -0.63 -6.33 16.21
CA LYS A 73 0.58 -5.52 15.93
C LYS A 73 1.79 -6.41 15.67
N THR A 74 1.94 -7.48 16.45
CA THR A 74 3.02 -8.46 16.23
C THR A 74 2.85 -9.16 14.89
N CYS A 75 1.64 -9.61 14.55
CA CYS A 75 1.36 -10.22 13.24
C CYS A 75 1.57 -9.24 12.07
N ALA A 76 1.24 -7.97 12.26
CA ALA A 76 1.49 -6.92 11.28
C ALA A 76 3.00 -6.73 11.07
N HIS A 77 3.77 -6.64 12.15
CA HIS A 77 5.23 -6.55 12.10
C HIS A 77 5.85 -7.73 11.34
N GLU A 78 5.46 -8.96 11.66
CA GLU A 78 5.92 -10.17 10.95
C GLU A 78 5.57 -10.13 9.46
N ALA A 79 4.36 -9.65 9.12
CA ALA A 79 3.95 -9.48 7.74
C ALA A 79 4.83 -8.43 7.01
N SER A 80 5.10 -7.29 7.63
CA SER A 80 5.98 -6.24 7.08
C SER A 80 7.41 -6.76 6.87
N LEU A 81 7.96 -7.55 7.80
CA LEU A 81 9.25 -8.21 7.60
C LEU A 81 9.25 -9.13 6.37
N GLY A 82 8.19 -9.92 6.20
CA GLY A 82 8.02 -10.75 5.02
C GLY A 82 7.92 -9.95 3.73
N ILE A 83 7.21 -8.82 3.74
CA ILE A 83 7.09 -7.90 2.59
C ILE A 83 8.47 -7.32 2.22
N ILE A 84 9.24 -6.86 3.20
CA ILE A 84 10.62 -6.37 3.00
C ILE A 84 11.48 -7.46 2.37
N MET A 85 11.43 -8.69 2.88
CA MET A 85 12.17 -9.81 2.30
C MET A 85 11.74 -10.07 0.85
N ALA A 86 10.45 -10.07 0.55
CA ALA A 86 9.94 -10.26 -0.81
C ALA A 86 10.43 -9.16 -1.77
N GLN A 87 10.49 -7.90 -1.32
CA GLN A 87 11.06 -6.81 -2.12
C GLN A 87 12.53 -7.06 -2.45
N LEU A 88 13.34 -7.39 -1.43
CA LEU A 88 14.78 -7.61 -1.59
C LEU A 88 15.08 -8.83 -2.48
N MET A 89 14.30 -9.91 -2.36
CA MET A 89 14.46 -11.11 -3.18
C MET A 89 14.09 -10.90 -4.65
N THR A 90 13.27 -9.89 -4.94
CA THR A 90 12.74 -9.66 -6.30
C THR A 90 13.22 -8.36 -6.93
N ASN A 91 14.00 -7.54 -6.20
CA ASN A 91 14.41 -6.19 -6.60
C ASN A 91 13.24 -5.33 -7.11
N THR A 92 12.05 -5.57 -6.58
CA THR A 92 10.80 -4.94 -7.04
C THR A 92 10.10 -4.31 -5.85
N HIS A 93 9.59 -3.09 -6.04
CA HIS A 93 8.89 -2.39 -4.97
C HIS A 93 7.55 -3.07 -4.63
N ILE A 94 7.31 -3.20 -3.33
CA ILE A 94 6.01 -3.53 -2.77
C ILE A 94 5.61 -2.34 -1.89
N ILE A 95 4.47 -1.72 -2.18
CA ILE A 95 3.96 -0.60 -1.40
C ILE A 95 3.00 -1.14 -0.36
N GLU A 96 3.46 -1.16 0.89
CA GLU A 96 2.67 -1.55 2.05
C GLU A 96 1.68 -0.45 2.43
N VAL A 97 0.40 -0.82 2.51
CA VAL A 97 -0.71 0.05 2.87
C VAL A 97 -1.44 -0.60 4.04
N PHE A 98 -0.87 -0.45 5.24
CA PHE A 98 -1.48 -0.92 6.47
C PHE A 98 -2.24 0.21 7.17
N VAL A 99 -3.39 -0.10 7.75
CA VAL A 99 -4.19 0.80 8.60
C VAL A 99 -4.59 0.02 9.84
N HIS A 100 -4.05 0.38 11.00
CA HIS A 100 -4.42 -0.29 12.23
C HIS A 100 -5.76 0.24 12.73
N GLU A 101 -6.59 -0.65 13.28
CA GLU A 101 -7.91 -0.24 13.80
C GLU A 101 -7.83 0.73 14.99
N ASP A 102 -6.67 0.81 15.66
CA ASP A 102 -6.42 1.74 16.77
C ASP A 102 -5.92 3.13 16.31
N GLU A 103 -5.79 3.37 14.99
CA GLU A 103 -5.49 4.70 14.44
C GLU A 103 -6.72 5.64 14.45
N ALA A 104 -7.91 5.13 14.76
CA ALA A 104 -9.15 5.88 14.77
C ALA A 104 -10.05 5.48 15.95
N ASP A 105 -10.78 6.46 16.47
CA ASP A 105 -11.74 6.25 17.55
C ASP A 105 -13.10 5.74 17.03
N THR A 106 -13.38 5.98 15.74
CA THR A 106 -14.65 5.61 15.11
C THR A 106 -14.45 4.91 13.77
N ASP A 107 -15.39 4.03 13.39
CA ASP A 107 -15.39 3.38 12.08
C ASP A 107 -15.43 4.40 10.93
N LYS A 108 -16.06 5.56 11.12
CA LYS A 108 -16.11 6.62 10.11
C LYS A 108 -14.73 7.22 9.87
N GLU A 109 -14.02 7.58 10.93
CA GLU A 109 -12.66 8.11 10.85
C GLU A 109 -11.71 7.07 10.28
N LEU A 110 -11.86 5.80 10.67
CA LEU A 110 -11.06 4.69 10.16
C LEU A 110 -11.21 4.53 8.63
N ILE A 111 -12.45 4.67 8.12
CA ILE A 111 -12.73 4.68 6.68
C ILE A 111 -12.06 5.88 6.00
N GLU A 112 -12.08 7.07 6.61
CA GLU A 112 -11.46 8.28 6.05
C GLU A 112 -9.94 8.13 5.96
N ILE A 113 -9.28 7.64 7.02
CA ILE A 113 -7.84 7.34 7.04
C ILE A 113 -7.49 6.29 5.99
N ALA A 114 -8.24 5.18 5.95
CA ALA A 114 -7.96 4.08 5.02
C ALA A 114 -8.13 4.51 3.56
N ARG A 115 -9.17 5.29 3.26
CA ARG A 115 -9.40 5.87 1.93
C ARG A 115 -8.28 6.83 1.53
N ASP A 116 -7.93 7.77 2.39
CA ASP A 116 -6.90 8.76 2.11
C ASP A 116 -5.53 8.09 1.89
N ARG A 117 -5.14 7.20 2.80
CA ARG A 117 -3.89 6.44 2.71
C ARG A 117 -3.81 5.64 1.41
N SER A 118 -4.86 4.91 1.07
CA SER A 118 -4.92 4.10 -0.16
C SER A 118 -4.76 4.95 -1.41
N ARG A 119 -5.45 6.09 -1.49
CA ARG A 119 -5.38 7.00 -2.65
C ARG A 119 -4.03 7.70 -2.74
N LYS A 120 -3.46 8.16 -1.63
CA LYS A 120 -2.15 8.81 -1.64
C LYS A 120 -1.03 7.82 -1.99
N HIS A 121 -1.06 6.58 -1.49
CA HIS A 121 -0.12 5.55 -1.93
C HIS A 121 -0.30 5.16 -3.40
N ALA A 122 -1.53 5.11 -3.92
CA ALA A 122 -1.77 4.92 -5.34
C ALA A 122 -1.13 6.02 -6.20
N LYS A 123 -1.18 7.29 -5.77
CA LYS A 123 -0.45 8.39 -6.43
C LYS A 123 1.07 8.20 -6.36
N ASN A 124 1.60 7.72 -5.23
CA ASN A 124 3.02 7.41 -5.10
C ASN A 124 3.45 6.27 -6.03
N VAL A 125 2.62 5.25 -6.24
CA VAL A 125 2.86 4.19 -7.23
C VAL A 125 2.97 4.76 -8.65
N VAL A 126 2.05 5.66 -9.02
CA VAL A 126 2.12 6.34 -10.33
C VAL A 126 3.41 7.17 -10.44
N LYS A 127 3.79 7.90 -9.39
CA LYS A 127 5.07 8.64 -9.38
C LYS A 127 6.26 7.70 -9.52
N LEU A 128 6.32 6.60 -8.75
CA LEU A 128 7.42 5.64 -8.80
C LEU A 128 7.61 5.03 -10.19
N LEU A 129 6.52 4.59 -10.82
CA LEU A 129 6.57 3.89 -12.10
C LEU A 129 6.82 4.82 -13.31
N PHE A 130 6.34 6.06 -13.26
CA PHE A 130 6.28 6.91 -14.45
C PHE A 130 6.89 8.29 -14.29
N HIS A 131 7.03 8.80 -13.06
CA HIS A 131 7.51 10.15 -12.79
C HIS A 131 8.42 10.22 -11.54
N PRO A 132 9.51 9.43 -11.49
CA PRO A 132 10.35 9.33 -10.30
C PRO A 132 10.94 10.69 -9.88
N ASP A 133 11.21 11.59 -10.83
CA ASP A 133 11.71 12.95 -10.57
C ASP A 133 10.78 13.78 -9.68
N LYS A 134 9.46 13.49 -9.69
CA LYS A 134 8.51 14.16 -8.79
C LYS A 134 8.75 13.79 -7.33
N LEU A 135 9.20 12.56 -7.05
CA LEU A 135 9.54 12.14 -5.69
C LEU A 135 10.80 12.87 -5.19
N THR A 136 11.79 13.05 -6.07
CA THR A 136 13.00 13.83 -5.74
C THR A 136 12.66 15.27 -5.36
N LYS A 137 11.67 15.89 -6.01
CA LYS A 137 11.18 17.23 -5.64
C LYS A 137 10.46 17.26 -4.29
N ASP A 138 9.82 16.17 -3.91
CA ASP A 138 9.12 16.02 -2.63
C ASP A 138 10.09 15.60 -1.48
N ALA A 139 11.38 15.43 -1.76
CA ALA A 139 12.36 15.00 -0.76
C ALA A 139 12.48 16.01 0.39
N GLY A 140 12.32 15.52 1.63
CA GLY A 140 12.40 16.35 2.83
C GLY A 140 11.16 17.20 3.13
N MET A 141 10.05 17.03 2.40
CA MET A 141 8.86 17.89 2.53
C MET A 141 7.83 17.42 3.57
N GLY A 142 8.09 16.34 4.31
CA GLY A 142 7.20 15.85 5.38
C GLY A 142 5.84 15.36 4.89
N LYS A 143 5.77 14.74 3.71
CA LYS A 143 4.53 14.21 3.12
C LYS A 143 3.98 13.01 3.89
N ARG A 144 2.66 12.97 4.17
CA ARG A 144 1.99 11.86 4.89
C ARG A 144 0.89 11.19 4.07
N GLN A 145 0.50 9.97 4.47
CA GLN A 145 -0.57 9.19 3.87
C GLN A 145 -1.53 8.69 4.95
N GLY A 146 -2.78 9.14 4.94
CA GLY A 146 -3.76 8.93 6.01
C GLY A 146 -3.88 10.10 7.01
N SER A 147 -3.07 11.15 6.84
CA SER A 147 -3.16 12.40 7.62
C SER A 147 -2.57 13.57 6.81
N ASP A 148 -2.63 14.77 7.36
CA ASP A 148 -2.04 15.97 6.76
C ASP A 148 -0.51 15.93 6.74
N ASP A 149 0.06 16.59 5.73
CA ASP A 149 1.51 16.75 5.60
C ASP A 149 2.05 17.59 6.77
N VAL A 150 3.15 17.16 7.38
CA VAL A 150 3.78 17.91 8.51
C VAL A 150 4.75 18.98 8.06
N GLY A 151 5.06 19.02 6.76
CA GLY A 151 5.95 20.01 6.17
C GLY A 151 7.43 19.76 6.45
N PRO A 152 8.32 20.55 5.82
CA PRO A 152 9.75 20.47 6.04
C PRO A 152 10.15 21.03 7.41
N ILE A 153 11.21 20.47 7.98
CA ILE A 153 11.88 21.06 9.15
C ILE A 153 12.58 22.32 8.69
N LYS A 154 12.26 23.47 9.31
CA LYS A 154 12.97 24.72 9.09
C LYS A 154 14.26 24.69 9.90
N ILE A 155 15.38 25.00 9.25
CA ILE A 155 16.68 25.28 9.89
C ILE A 155 16.80 26.78 10.04
#